data_AF-A0A7Y1V1J3-F1
#
_entry.id   AF-A0A7Y1V1J3-F1
#
_cell.length_a   1.000
_cell.length_b   1.000
_cell.length_c   1.000
_cell.angle_alpha   90.00
_cell.angle_beta   90.00
_cell.angle_gamma   90.00
#
_symmetry.space_group_name_H-M   'P 1'
#
loop_
_entity.id
_entity.type
_entity.pdbx_description
1 polymer ?
#
loop_
_entity_poly.entity_id
_entity_poly.type
_entity_poly.pdbx_seq_one_letter_code
_entity_poly.pdbx_strand_id
1 'polypeptide(L)'
;MLTAQRYSFWVGLLSLPAMFLCYILDWEQLFASLAVVASILIAFGFGSLRSLSTYQYTLWIIAAIVCGLTYPAAFLQWGSVDLRNPWLILIVVQIIMFGMGTQMSYHDFIGIKTMGRGVLVGVVCQFSIMPIAGYLLTRVFTFEPEIAAGIILIGSCSSGLASNVMVYLARANLAL
;
A
#
# COMPACT_ATOMS: atom_id res chain seq x y z
N MET A 1 -22.97 -9.62 -10.54
CA MET A 1 -21.67 -9.04 -10.08
C MET A 1 -20.48 -9.97 -10.36
N LEU A 2 -20.52 -11.26 -9.98
CA LEU A 2 -19.40 -12.21 -10.20
C LEU A 2 -19.02 -12.43 -11.68
N THR A 3 -19.98 -12.41 -12.61
CA THR A 3 -19.72 -12.53 -14.05
C THR A 3 -18.96 -11.33 -14.61
N ALA A 4 -19.31 -10.10 -14.21
CA ALA A 4 -18.61 -8.88 -14.63
C ALA A 4 -17.16 -8.82 -14.13
N GLN A 5 -16.89 -9.28 -12.91
CA GLN A 5 -15.52 -9.36 -12.39
C GLN A 5 -14.68 -10.43 -13.10
N ARG A 6 -15.27 -11.57 -13.49
CA ARG A 6 -14.57 -12.58 -14.30
C ARG A 6 -14.17 -12.04 -15.68
N TYR A 7 -15.05 -11.29 -16.34
CA TYR A 7 -14.73 -10.64 -17.61
C TYR A 7 -13.62 -9.58 -17.45
N SER A 8 -13.69 -8.75 -16.40
CA SER A 8 -12.63 -7.78 -16.08
C SER A 8 -11.26 -8.44 -15.88
N PHE A 9 -11.20 -9.59 -15.22
CA PHE A 9 -9.95 -10.34 -15.04
C PHE A 9 -9.36 -10.84 -16.35
N TRP A 10 -10.19 -11.46 -17.21
CA TRP A 10 -9.73 -11.94 -18.52
C TRP A 10 -9.30 -10.80 -19.46
N VAL A 11 -10.01 -9.67 -19.44
CA VAL A 11 -9.65 -8.47 -20.22
C VAL A 11 -8.33 -7.87 -19.71
N GLY A 12 -8.13 -7.78 -18.39
CA GLY A 12 -6.87 -7.33 -17.80
C GLY A 12 -5.69 -8.25 -18.16
N LEU A 13 -5.87 -9.56 -18.12
CA LEU A 13 -4.83 -10.52 -18.53
C LEU A 13 -4.47 -10.38 -20.02
N LEU A 14 -5.48 -10.18 -20.88
CA LEU A 14 -5.33 -10.00 -22.31
C LEU A 14 -4.63 -8.67 -22.67
N SER A 15 -4.69 -7.65 -21.80
CA SER A 15 -3.98 -6.39 -22.00
C SER A 15 -2.46 -6.48 -21.74
N LEU A 16 -1.96 -7.50 -21.03
CA LEU A 16 -0.51 -7.67 -20.78
C LEU A 16 0.32 -7.88 -22.06
N PRO A 17 -0.07 -8.77 -23.01
CA PRO A 17 0.66 -8.89 -24.27
C PRO A 17 0.57 -7.62 -25.14
N ALA A 18 -0.53 -6.87 -25.06
CA ALA A 18 -0.65 -5.58 -25.74
C ALA A 18 0.28 -4.51 -25.15
N MET A 19 0.49 -4.50 -23.82
CA MET A 19 1.50 -3.65 -23.17
C MET A 19 2.91 -4.00 -23.62
N PHE A 20 3.23 -5.29 -23.71
CA PHE A 20 4.54 -5.75 -24.17
C PHE A 20 4.82 -5.34 -25.61
N LEU A 21 3.81 -5.39 -26.48
CA LEU A 21 3.90 -4.91 -27.87
C LEU A 21 4.09 -3.38 -27.94
N CYS A 22 3.39 -2.61 -27.10
CA CYS A 22 3.56 -1.15 -27.04
C CYS A 22 4.94 -0.74 -26.52
N TYR A 23 5.52 -1.52 -25.61
CA TYR A 23 6.90 -1.33 -25.13
C TYR A 23 7.92 -1.55 -26.25
N ILE A 24 7.74 -2.59 -27.07
CA ILE A 24 8.61 -2.87 -28.22
C ILE A 24 8.49 -1.80 -29.32
N LEU A 25 7.34 -1.14 -29.42
CA LEU A 25 7.04 -0.14 -30.45
C LEU A 25 7.33 1.31 -29.99
N ASP A 26 7.91 1.53 -28.80
CA ASP A 26 8.22 2.85 -28.21
C ASP A 26 7.02 3.82 -28.13
N TRP A 27 5.79 3.28 -28.04
CA TRP A 27 4.58 4.10 -27.94
C TRP A 27 4.27 4.46 -26.47
N GLU A 28 5.07 5.36 -25.90
CA GLU A 28 5.04 5.70 -24.46
C GLU A 28 3.65 6.09 -23.94
N GLN A 29 2.88 6.87 -24.71
CA GLN A 29 1.57 7.36 -24.27
C GLN A 29 0.49 6.26 -24.29
N LEU A 30 0.58 5.32 -25.22
CA LEU A 30 -0.32 4.16 -25.27
C LEU A 30 0.06 3.14 -24.20
N PHE A 31 1.36 2.93 -23.94
CA PHE A 31 1.82 2.09 -22.85
C PHE A 31 1.31 2.59 -21.48
N ALA A 32 1.43 3.90 -21.22
CA ALA A 32 0.97 4.51 -19.97
C ALA A 32 -0.53 4.30 -19.71
N SER A 33 -1.37 4.57 -20.71
CA SER A 33 -2.82 4.38 -20.59
C SER A 33 -3.21 2.91 -20.42
N LEU A 34 -2.56 2.01 -21.17
CA LEU A 34 -2.79 0.57 -21.04
C LEU A 34 -2.35 0.02 -19.68
N ALA A 35 -1.25 0.50 -19.11
CA ALA A 35 -0.77 0.10 -17.79
C ALA A 35 -1.77 0.43 -16.68
N VAL A 36 -2.35 1.62 -16.72
CA VAL A 36 -3.38 2.05 -15.77
C VAL A 36 -4.65 1.22 -15.93
N VAL A 37 -5.13 1.05 -17.16
CA VAL A 37 -6.33 0.26 -17.43
C VAL A 37 -6.14 -1.21 -17.02
N ALA A 38 -5.00 -1.81 -17.36
CA ALA A 38 -4.66 -3.19 -16.99
C ALA A 38 -4.62 -3.37 -15.46
N SER A 39 -3.92 -2.48 -14.75
CA SER A 39 -3.80 -2.58 -13.28
C SER A 39 -5.15 -2.42 -12.56
N ILE A 40 -6.02 -1.51 -13.03
CA ILE A 40 -7.38 -1.34 -12.49
C ILE A 40 -8.27 -2.55 -12.80
N LEU A 41 -8.24 -3.07 -14.02
CA LEU A 41 -9.04 -4.23 -14.42
C LEU A 41 -8.61 -5.50 -13.70
N ILE A 42 -7.31 -5.67 -13.46
CA ILE A 42 -6.74 -6.76 -12.65
C ILE A 42 -7.19 -6.60 -11.19
N ALA A 43 -7.05 -5.41 -10.59
CA ALA A 43 -7.48 -5.15 -9.22
C ALA A 43 -8.98 -5.42 -9.02
N PHE A 44 -9.82 -5.00 -9.97
CA PHE A 44 -11.26 -5.24 -9.93
C PHE A 44 -11.62 -6.72 -10.19
N GLY A 45 -10.90 -7.37 -11.11
CA GLY A 45 -11.15 -8.75 -11.53
C GLY A 45 -10.80 -9.81 -10.49
N PHE A 46 -9.79 -9.56 -9.65
CA PHE A 46 -9.40 -10.47 -8.57
C PHE A 46 -10.51 -10.68 -7.52
N GLY A 47 -11.46 -9.75 -7.40
CA GLY A 47 -12.66 -9.92 -6.57
C GLY A 47 -13.59 -11.06 -7.03
N SER A 48 -13.42 -11.58 -8.26
CA SER A 48 -14.24 -12.69 -8.79
C SER A 48 -13.93 -14.06 -8.20
N LEU A 49 -12.71 -14.26 -7.70
CA LEU A 49 -12.25 -15.53 -7.15
C LEU A 49 -12.35 -15.46 -5.63
N ARG A 50 -13.21 -16.29 -5.04
CA ARG A 50 -13.50 -16.28 -3.58
C ARG A 50 -12.27 -16.55 -2.70
N SER A 51 -11.20 -17.11 -3.28
CA SER A 51 -9.91 -17.33 -2.62
C SER A 51 -8.96 -16.13 -2.73
N LEU A 52 -9.18 -15.21 -3.68
CA LEU A 52 -8.29 -14.09 -3.99
C LEU A 52 -8.89 -12.71 -3.65
N SER A 53 -10.17 -12.65 -3.27
CA SER A 53 -10.85 -11.41 -2.85
C SER A 53 -10.12 -10.68 -1.72
N THR A 54 -9.40 -11.42 -0.90
CA THR A 54 -8.53 -10.90 0.16
C THR A 54 -7.38 -10.02 -0.36
N TYR A 55 -6.77 -10.37 -1.48
CA TYR A 55 -5.63 -9.65 -2.06
C TYR A 55 -6.04 -8.42 -2.89
N GLN A 56 -7.35 -8.20 -3.03
CA GLN A 56 -7.90 -7.09 -3.80
C GLN A 56 -7.42 -5.74 -3.27
N TYR A 57 -7.28 -5.59 -1.95
CA TYR A 57 -6.76 -4.36 -1.34
C TYR A 57 -5.32 -4.06 -1.80
N THR A 58 -4.43 -5.05 -1.76
CA THR A 58 -3.04 -4.91 -2.21
C THR A 58 -2.96 -4.55 -3.70
N LEU A 59 -3.82 -5.14 -4.53
CA LEU A 59 -3.87 -4.83 -5.96
C LEU A 59 -4.37 -3.41 -6.25
N TRP A 60 -5.30 -2.89 -5.46
CA TRP A 60 -5.70 -1.49 -5.56
C TRP A 60 -4.57 -0.52 -5.21
N ILE A 61 -3.72 -0.85 -4.22
CA ILE A 61 -2.52 -0.06 -3.93
C ILE A 61 -1.57 -0.07 -5.14
N ILE A 62 -1.33 -1.24 -5.73
CA ILE A 62 -0.47 -1.36 -6.93
C ILE A 62 -1.05 -0.53 -8.09
N ALA A 63 -2.35 -0.61 -8.34
CA ALA A 63 -3.01 0.19 -9.38
C ALA A 63 -2.87 1.70 -9.13
N ALA A 64 -2.99 2.15 -7.88
CA ALA A 64 -2.78 3.54 -7.51
C ALA A 64 -1.33 4.00 -7.76
N ILE A 65 -0.33 3.16 -7.42
CA ILE A 65 1.08 3.43 -7.69
C ILE A 65 1.34 3.52 -9.20
N VAL A 66 0.84 2.57 -9.98
CA VAL A 66 0.97 2.57 -11.45
C VAL A 66 0.39 3.86 -12.02
N CYS A 67 -0.83 4.23 -11.61
CA CYS A 67 -1.47 5.47 -12.02
C CYS A 67 -0.64 6.72 -11.69
N GLY A 68 -0.11 6.79 -10.46
CA GLY A 68 0.73 7.89 -9.99
C GLY A 68 2.04 8.03 -10.77
N LEU A 69 2.68 6.90 -11.11
CA LEU A 69 3.94 6.89 -11.88
C LEU A 69 3.73 7.21 -13.36
N THR A 70 2.61 6.77 -13.96
CA THR A 70 2.33 7.01 -15.39
C THR A 70 1.81 8.42 -15.68
N TYR A 71 1.07 9.03 -14.74
CA TYR A 71 0.47 10.35 -14.92
C TYR A 71 0.80 11.31 -13.78
N PRO A 72 2.09 11.62 -13.53
CA PRO A 72 2.50 12.43 -12.39
C PRO A 72 1.88 13.83 -12.44
N ALA A 73 1.72 14.43 -13.62
CA ALA A 73 1.12 15.76 -13.77
C ALA A 73 -0.31 15.86 -13.19
N ALA A 74 -1.10 14.77 -13.29
CA ALA A 74 -2.45 14.73 -12.74
C ALA A 74 -2.49 14.70 -11.21
N PHE A 75 -1.43 14.21 -10.56
CA PHE A 75 -1.32 14.08 -9.11
C PHE A 75 -0.47 15.18 -8.46
N LEU A 76 0.22 16.00 -9.23
CA LEU A 76 0.99 17.14 -8.72
C LEU A 76 0.12 18.39 -8.63
N GLN A 77 -0.68 18.68 -9.66
CA GLN A 77 -1.53 19.86 -9.71
C GLN A 77 -2.94 19.47 -10.17
N TRP A 78 -3.91 19.65 -9.29
CA TRP A 78 -5.31 19.50 -9.67
C TRP A 78 -5.96 20.87 -9.75
N GLY A 79 -6.00 21.43 -10.96
CA GLY A 79 -6.49 22.79 -11.19
C GLY A 79 -5.61 23.84 -10.50
N SER A 80 -6.16 24.53 -9.50
CA SER A 80 -5.46 25.54 -8.69
C SER A 80 -4.86 24.99 -7.38
N VAL A 81 -5.08 23.71 -7.06
CA VAL A 81 -4.62 23.09 -5.82
C VAL A 81 -3.38 22.26 -6.09
N ASP A 82 -2.27 22.65 -5.47
CA ASP A 82 -1.05 21.84 -5.45
C ASP A 82 -1.21 20.72 -4.40
N LEU A 83 -1.20 19.48 -4.86
CA LEU A 83 -1.36 18.29 -4.02
C LEU A 83 -0.10 17.96 -3.22
N ARG A 84 1.04 18.58 -3.56
CA ARG A 84 2.32 18.42 -2.83
C ARG A 84 2.39 19.24 -1.56
N ASN A 85 1.39 20.10 -1.31
CA ASN A 85 1.34 20.94 -0.13
C ASN A 85 1.42 20.08 1.14
N PRO A 86 2.46 20.26 2.00
CA PRO A 86 2.64 19.46 3.21
C PRO A 86 1.41 19.49 4.13
N TRP A 87 0.71 20.62 4.18
CA TRP A 87 -0.53 20.78 4.94
C TRP A 87 -1.65 19.82 4.49
N LEU A 88 -1.80 19.59 3.18
CA LEU A 88 -2.82 18.68 2.65
C LEU A 88 -2.50 17.23 3.04
N ILE A 89 -1.24 16.83 2.92
CA ILE A 89 -0.77 15.50 3.34
C ILE A 89 -1.01 15.30 4.84
N LEU A 90 -0.66 16.30 5.67
CA LEU A 90 -0.89 16.25 7.12
C LEU A 90 -2.37 16.09 7.48
N ILE A 91 -3.26 16.85 6.82
CA ILE A 91 -4.71 16.74 7.05
C ILE A 91 -5.22 15.33 6.66
N VAL A 92 -4.80 14.81 5.51
CA VAL A 92 -5.20 13.46 5.06
C VAL A 92 -4.72 12.39 6.05
N VAL A 93 -3.45 12.44 6.47
CA VAL A 93 -2.91 11.50 7.46
C VAL A 93 -3.63 11.63 8.80
N GLN A 94 -3.94 12.85 9.24
CA GLN A 94 -4.68 13.09 10.49
C GLN A 94 -6.09 12.50 10.44
N ILE A 95 -6.80 12.63 9.31
CA ILE A 95 -8.13 12.03 9.12
C ILE A 95 -8.03 10.50 9.12
N ILE A 96 -7.02 9.93 8.46
CA ILE A 96 -6.81 8.47 8.45
C ILE A 96 -6.51 7.94 9.86
N MET A 97 -5.62 8.62 10.61
CA MET A 97 -5.29 8.22 11.99
C MET A 97 -6.45 8.47 12.95
N PHE A 98 -7.26 9.51 12.73
CA PHE A 98 -8.50 9.72 13.48
C PHE A 98 -9.52 8.62 13.21
N GLY A 99 -9.70 8.23 11.95
CA GLY A 99 -10.57 7.11 11.55
C GLY A 99 -10.11 5.77 12.13
N MET A 100 -8.79 5.56 12.26
CA MET A 100 -8.24 4.41 13.00
C MET A 100 -8.62 4.50 14.49
N GLY A 101 -8.45 5.66 15.12
CA GLY A 101 -8.71 5.85 16.54
C GLY A 101 -10.18 5.62 16.94
N THR A 102 -11.13 5.99 16.07
CA THR A 102 -12.57 5.76 16.33
C THR A 102 -13.00 4.31 16.20
N GLN A 103 -12.21 3.46 15.52
CA GLN A 103 -12.45 2.03 15.42
C GLN A 103 -11.96 1.23 16.64
N MET A 104 -11.02 1.79 17.42
CA MET A 104 -10.51 1.12 18.62
C MET A 104 -11.54 1.17 19.75
N SER A 105 -11.83 0.00 20.32
CA SER A 105 -12.77 -0.14 21.44
C SER A 105 -12.04 -0.10 22.78
N TYR A 106 -12.75 0.28 23.84
CA TYR A 106 -12.25 0.19 25.22
C TYR A 106 -11.79 -1.23 25.58
N HIS A 107 -12.41 -2.25 24.98
CA HIS A 107 -12.02 -3.65 25.18
C HIS A 107 -10.62 -3.98 24.65
N ASP A 108 -10.17 -3.31 23.58
CA ASP A 108 -8.83 -3.53 23.02
C ASP A 108 -7.75 -3.10 24.01
N PHE A 109 -8.00 -1.99 24.74
CA PHE A 109 -7.11 -1.52 25.81
C PHE A 109 -7.03 -2.47 27.01
N ILE A 110 -8.13 -3.14 27.36
CA ILE A 110 -8.13 -4.17 28.42
C ILE A 110 -7.34 -5.40 27.97
N GLY A 111 -7.44 -5.77 26.69
CA GLY A 111 -6.66 -6.84 26.06
C GLY A 111 -5.15 -6.62 26.20
N ILE A 112 -4.68 -5.38 25.96
CA ILE A 112 -3.27 -4.98 26.13
C ILE A 112 -2.79 -5.24 27.56
N LYS A 113 -3.58 -4.90 28.58
CA LYS A 113 -3.21 -5.14 29.99
C LYS A 113 -3.11 -6.63 30.32
N THR A 114 -3.94 -7.44 29.69
CA THR A 114 -3.98 -8.90 29.89
C THR A 114 -2.81 -9.60 29.21
N MET A 115 -2.37 -9.11 28.04
CA MET A 115 -1.27 -9.65 27.24
C MET A 115 0.01 -8.79 27.27
N GLY A 116 0.22 -8.01 28.34
CA GLY A 116 1.25 -6.96 28.39
C GLY A 116 2.69 -7.42 28.10
N ARG A 117 3.05 -8.67 28.43
CA ARG A 117 4.36 -9.23 28.08
C ARG A 117 4.55 -9.39 26.56
N GLY A 118 3.51 -9.84 25.86
CA GLY A 118 3.55 -9.99 24.40
C GLY A 118 3.63 -8.64 23.69
N VAL A 119 2.84 -7.66 24.15
CA VAL A 119 2.86 -6.30 23.59
C VAL A 119 4.23 -5.65 23.77
N LEU A 120 4.83 -5.77 24.96
CA LEU A 120 6.16 -5.21 25.22
C LEU A 120 7.22 -5.82 24.29
N VAL A 121 7.21 -7.14 24.11
CA VAL A 121 8.12 -7.82 23.18
C VAL A 121 7.87 -7.35 21.76
N GLY A 122 6.62 -7.24 21.32
CA GLY A 122 6.25 -6.75 19.99
C GLY A 122 6.76 -5.33 19.73
N VAL A 123 6.57 -4.41 20.67
CA VAL A 123 7.05 -3.02 20.59
C VAL A 123 8.57 -2.97 20.55
N VAL A 124 9.26 -3.70 21.43
CA VAL A 124 10.73 -3.75 21.45
C VAL A 124 11.27 -4.32 20.13
N CYS A 125 10.69 -5.40 19.63
CA CYS A 125 11.07 -5.99 18.34
C CYS A 125 10.81 -5.02 17.19
N GLN A 126 9.66 -4.34 17.15
CA GLN A 126 9.32 -3.39 16.09
C GLN A 126 10.32 -2.24 16.04
N PHE A 127 10.58 -1.58 17.18
CA PHE A 127 11.47 -0.41 17.25
C PHE A 127 12.95 -0.77 17.30
N SER A 128 13.31 -2.04 17.46
CA SER A 128 14.71 -2.48 17.33
C SER A 128 14.98 -3.01 15.94
N ILE A 129 14.23 -4.02 15.49
CA ILE A 129 14.52 -4.77 14.27
C ILE A 129 14.30 -3.90 13.03
N MET A 130 13.19 -3.15 12.93
CA MET A 130 12.89 -2.38 11.71
C MET A 130 13.86 -1.20 11.48
N PRO A 131 14.22 -0.39 12.50
CA PRO A 131 15.22 0.66 12.31
C PRO A 131 16.62 0.11 12.05
N ILE A 132 17.02 -0.97 12.75
CA ILE A 132 18.33 -1.62 12.53
C ILE A 132 18.39 -2.18 11.11
N ALA A 133 17.32 -2.83 10.62
CA ALA A 133 17.25 -3.33 9.26
C ALA A 133 17.35 -2.18 8.24
N GLY A 134 16.64 -1.06 8.45
CA GLY A 134 16.74 0.13 7.60
C GLY A 134 18.17 0.70 7.56
N TYR A 135 18.83 0.80 8.71
CA TYR A 135 20.23 1.23 8.79
C TYR A 135 21.21 0.25 8.14
N LEU A 136 21.01 -1.06 8.30
CA LEU A 136 21.84 -2.06 7.64
C LEU A 136 21.71 -2.00 6.12
N LEU A 137 20.50 -1.75 5.60
CA LEU A 137 20.29 -1.58 4.16
C LEU A 137 21.06 -0.37 3.61
N THR A 138 21.10 0.75 4.31
CA THR A 138 21.86 1.94 3.87
C THR A 138 23.38 1.77 4.01
N ARG A 139 23.84 0.76 4.75
CA ARG A 139 25.25 0.37 4.83
C ARG A 139 25.66 -0.61 3.73
N VAL A 140 24.77 -1.52 3.35
CA VAL A 140 25.02 -2.51 2.28
C VAL A 140 24.89 -1.89 0.90
N PHE A 141 23.92 -0.99 0.72
CA PHE A 141 23.67 -0.29 -0.54
C PHE A 141 24.07 1.18 -0.41
N THR A 142 24.81 1.68 -1.40
CA THR A 142 25.18 3.10 -1.48
C THR A 142 24.01 3.91 -2.01
N PHE A 143 23.25 4.53 -1.10
CA PHE A 143 22.18 5.47 -1.42
C PHE A 143 22.60 6.91 -1.16
N GLU A 144 21.97 7.86 -1.84
CA GLU A 144 22.07 9.28 -1.50
C GLU A 144 21.55 9.53 -0.07
N PRO A 145 22.12 10.51 0.66
CA PRO A 145 21.76 10.80 2.06
C PRO A 145 20.25 10.99 2.28
N GLU A 146 19.56 11.61 1.32
CA GLU A 146 18.13 11.89 1.36
C GLU A 146 17.30 10.60 1.30
N ILE A 147 17.68 9.67 0.42
CA ILE A 147 17.02 8.37 0.27
C ILE A 147 17.31 7.50 1.50
N ALA A 148 18.56 7.51 1.98
CA ALA A 148 18.96 6.78 3.18
C ALA A 148 18.19 7.24 4.42
N ALA A 149 18.03 8.57 4.61
CA ALA A 149 17.21 9.13 5.68
C ALA A 149 15.74 8.68 5.55
N GLY A 150 15.18 8.66 4.35
CA GLY A 150 13.83 8.16 4.07
C GLY A 150 13.65 6.68 4.46
N ILE A 151 14.60 5.82 4.10
CA ILE A 151 14.56 4.39 4.44
C ILE A 151 14.57 4.18 5.96
N ILE A 152 15.46 4.86 6.68
CA ILE A 152 15.55 4.76 8.14
C ILE A 152 14.28 5.32 8.81
N LEU A 153 13.75 6.43 8.28
CA LEU A 153 12.51 7.04 8.77
C LEU A 153 11.32 6.09 8.62
N ILE A 154 11.14 5.45 7.45
CA ILE A 154 10.08 4.46 7.22
C ILE A 154 10.25 3.26 8.16
N GLY A 155 11.48 2.76 8.34
CA GLY A 155 11.77 1.67 9.27
C GLY A 155 11.50 2.03 10.74
N SER A 156 11.52 3.31 11.07
CA SER A 156 11.24 3.83 12.42
C SER A 156 9.78 4.20 12.65
N CYS A 157 8.97 4.28 11.59
CA CYS A 157 7.54 4.53 11.71
C CYS A 157 6.79 3.32 12.28
N SER A 158 5.73 3.59 13.05
CA SER A 158 4.84 2.54 13.53
C SER A 158 4.09 1.87 12.37
N SER A 159 3.84 0.58 12.50
CA SER A 159 3.01 -0.21 11.57
C SER A 159 1.59 0.35 11.47
N GLY A 160 1.01 0.36 10.26
CA GLY A 160 -0.31 0.92 9.97
C GLY A 160 -1.45 -0.10 9.88
N LEU A 161 -2.67 0.38 9.65
CA LEU A 161 -3.96 -0.38 9.59
C LEU A 161 -3.93 -1.71 8.85
N ALA A 162 -3.13 -1.80 7.79
CA ALA A 162 -3.03 -3.00 6.96
C ALA A 162 -2.51 -4.22 7.75
N SER A 163 -1.72 -4.03 8.82
CA SER A 163 -1.23 -5.14 9.64
C SER A 163 -2.36 -5.91 10.29
N ASN A 164 -3.42 -5.24 10.75
CA ASN A 164 -4.54 -5.90 11.43
C ASN A 164 -5.30 -6.82 10.47
N VAL A 165 -5.46 -6.40 9.21
CA VAL A 165 -6.01 -7.26 8.15
C VAL A 165 -5.07 -8.44 7.89
N MET A 166 -3.76 -8.21 7.79
CA MET A 166 -2.82 -9.30 7.54
C MET A 166 -2.75 -10.32 8.69
N VAL A 167 -2.83 -9.88 9.94
CA VAL A 167 -2.90 -10.74 11.13
C VAL A 167 -4.19 -11.58 11.11
N TYR A 168 -5.32 -10.98 10.71
CA TYR A 168 -6.60 -11.68 10.54
C TYR A 168 -6.46 -12.82 9.54
N LEU A 169 -5.82 -12.54 8.40
CA LEU A 169 -5.61 -13.52 7.34
C LEU A 169 -4.64 -14.63 7.72
N ALA A 170 -3.60 -14.29 8.48
CA ALA A 170 -2.64 -15.25 9.01
C ALA A 170 -3.23 -16.13 10.13
N ARG A 171 -4.50 -15.90 10.53
CA ARG A 171 -5.13 -16.51 11.73
C ARG A 171 -4.28 -16.31 12.98
N ALA A 172 -3.54 -15.21 13.02
CA ALA A 172 -2.72 -14.82 14.14
C ALA A 172 -3.57 -14.07 15.18
N ASN A 173 -2.97 -13.78 16.33
CA ASN A 173 -3.68 -13.11 17.42
C ASN A 173 -3.94 -11.65 17.05
N LEU A 174 -5.19 -11.32 16.73
CA LEU A 174 -5.65 -9.97 16.38
C LEU A 174 -5.64 -8.98 17.53
N ALA A 175 -5.68 -9.49 18.76
CA ALA A 175 -5.68 -8.66 19.96
C ALA A 175 -4.26 -8.29 20.41
N LEU A 176 -3.23 -8.70 19.66
CA LEU A 176 -1.83 -8.35 19.84
C LEU A 176 -1.37 -7.44 18.70
#